data_AF-A0A392QEL2-F1
#
_entry.id   AF-A0A392QEL2-F1
#
_cell.length_a   1.000
_cell.length_b   1.000
_cell.length_c   1.000
_cell.angle_alpha   90.00
_cell.angle_beta   90.00
_cell.angle_gamma   90.00
#
_symmetry.space_group_name_H-M   'P 1'
#
loop_
_entity.id
_entity.type
_entity.pdbx_description
1 polymer ?
#
loop_
_entity_poly.entity_id
_entity_poly.type
_entity_poly.pdbx_seq_one_letter_code
_entity_poly.pdbx_strand_id
1 'polypeptide(L)' 'CTDPGVIKADNVSQYLAAYPYDNIIFSEKECSTCKIPKPARSKHCSICDRCVARFDHHCGWMVSYL' A
#
# COMPACT_ATOMS: atom_id res chain seq x y z
N CYS A 1 7.43 -14.23 10.60
CA CYS A 1 6.84 -12.89 10.87
C CYS A 1 7.28 -11.95 9.75
N THR A 2 6.55 -11.94 8.64
CA THR A 2 6.89 -11.10 7.49
C THR A 2 6.33 -9.70 7.73
N ASP A 3 7.09 -8.65 7.36
CA ASP A 3 6.57 -7.28 7.38
C ASP A 3 5.30 -7.20 6.51
N PRO A 4 4.16 -6.73 7.03
CA PRO A 4 2.95 -6.54 6.23
C PRO A 4 3.08 -5.48 5.14
N GLY A 5 4.20 -4.75 5.06
CA GLY A 5 4.47 -3.79 3.99
C GLY A 5 3.73 -2.47 4.19
N VAL A 6 3.72 -1.95 5.43
CA VAL A 6 3.02 -0.71 5.76
C VAL A 6 3.72 0.48 5.11
N ILE A 7 2.97 1.22 4.30
CA ILE A 7 3.46 2.41 3.60
C ILE A 7 3.24 3.63 4.49
N LYS A 8 4.29 4.42 4.66
CA LYS A 8 4.38 5.62 5.48
C LYS A 8 5.18 6.69 4.70
N ALA A 9 5.17 7.94 5.17
CA ALA A 9 5.86 9.05 4.50
C ALA A 9 7.39 8.88 4.42
N ASP A 10 8.01 8.14 5.34
CA ASP A 10 9.45 7.84 5.37
C ASP A 10 9.87 6.74 4.37
N ASN A 11 9.01 5.74 4.14
CA ASN A 11 9.32 4.60 3.28
C ASN A 11 8.61 4.57 1.91
N VAL A 12 7.68 5.50 1.64
CA VAL A 12 6.91 5.54 0.38
C VAL A 12 7.79 5.59 -0.86
N SER A 13 8.92 6.29 -0.81
CA SER A 13 9.90 6.37 -1.91
C SER A 13 10.47 4.99 -2.29
N GLN A 14 10.73 4.12 -1.30
CA GLN A 14 11.20 2.75 -1.53
C GLN A 14 10.14 1.91 -2.22
N TYR A 15 8.87 2.04 -1.79
CA TYR A 15 7.76 1.34 -2.41
C TYR A 15 7.40 1.87 -3.81
N LEU A 16 7.57 3.16 -4.09
CA LEU A 16 7.42 3.73 -5.43
C LEU A 16 8.49 3.20 -6.40
N ALA A 17 9.74 3.05 -5.93
CA ALA A 17 10.81 2.44 -6.71
C ALA A 17 10.60 0.93 -6.94
N ALA A 18 10.09 0.20 -5.95
CA ALA A 18 9.81 -1.23 -6.05
C ALA A 18 8.54 -1.56 -6.87
N TYR A 19 7.55 -0.67 -6.85
CA TYR A 19 6.25 -0.83 -7.53
C TYR A 19 5.93 0.44 -8.34
N PRO A 20 6.67 0.68 -9.45
CA PRO A 20 6.47 1.86 -10.29
C PRO A 20 5.11 1.81 -11.01
N TYR A 21 4.65 2.98 -11.42
CA TYR A 21 3.43 3.15 -12.22
C TYR A 21 3.66 2.69 -13.66
N ASP A 22 2.73 1.90 -14.19
CA ASP A 22 2.69 1.53 -15.62
C ASP A 22 1.85 2.51 -16.45
N ASN A 23 1.03 3.35 -15.79
CA ASN A 23 0.04 4.26 -16.39
C ASN A 23 -0.99 3.58 -17.31
N ILE A 24 -1.11 2.25 -17.23
CA ILE A 24 -2.10 1.44 -17.96
C ILE A 24 -3.13 0.88 -16.97
N ILE A 25 -2.65 0.31 -15.87
CA ILE A 25 -3.45 -0.28 -14.78
C ILE A 25 -3.28 0.56 -13.50
N PHE A 26 -2.05 0.99 -13.22
CA PHE A 26 -1.67 1.77 -12.05
C PHE A 26 -1.10 3.12 -12.48
N SER A 27 -1.91 4.17 -12.35
CA SER A 27 -1.48 5.56 -12.46
C SER A 27 -1.24 6.19 -11.10
N GLU A 28 -0.48 7.29 -11.09
CA GLU A 28 -0.16 8.06 -9.89
C GLU A 28 -1.43 8.59 -9.19
N LYS A 29 -1.59 8.23 -7.91
CA LYS A 29 -2.73 8.61 -7.07
C LYS A 29 -2.27 8.76 -5.62
N GLU A 30 -2.92 9.65 -4.88
CA GLU A 30 -2.71 9.80 -3.43
C GLU A 30 -3.74 8.98 -2.64
N CYS A 31 -3.41 8.61 -1.40
CA CYS A 31 -4.38 8.17 -0.41
C CYS A 31 -5.10 9.37 0.20
N SER A 32 -6.41 9.47 -0.02
CA SER A 32 -7.27 10.52 0.55
C SER A 32 -7.19 10.64 2.07
N THR A 33 -6.99 9.52 2.77
CA THR A 33 -6.88 9.43 4.25
C THR A 33 -5.45 9.72 4.71
N CYS A 34 -4.47 8.94 4.25
CA CYS A 34 -3.09 8.99 4.75
C CYS A 34 -2.24 10.12 4.16
N LYS A 35 -2.71 10.82 3.11
CA LYS A 35 -1.98 11.91 2.41
C LYS A 35 -0.57 11.52 1.94
N ILE A 36 -0.45 10.31 1.42
CA ILE A 36 0.78 9.79 0.80
C ILE A 36 0.51 9.28 -0.62
N PRO A 37 1.49 9.36 -1.53
CA PRO A 37 1.43 8.66 -2.81
C PRO A 37 1.12 7.17 -2.60
N LYS A 38 0.36 6.58 -3.53
CA LYS A 38 0.00 5.16 -3.53
C LYS A 38 0.80 4.43 -4.61
N PRO A 39 1.91 3.75 -4.26
CA PRO A 39 2.62 2.85 -5.16
C PRO A 39 1.70 1.87 -5.89
N ALA A 40 2.13 1.35 -7.03
CA ALA A 40 1.36 0.36 -7.76
C ALA A 40 1.03 -0.84 -6.86
N ARG A 41 -0.16 -1.44 -7.02
CA ARG A 41 -0.67 -2.55 -6.19
C ARG A 41 -0.83 -2.26 -4.68
N SER A 42 -0.80 -0.99 -4.25
CA SER A 42 -1.10 -0.60 -2.86
C SER A 42 -2.57 -0.26 -2.61
N LYS A 43 -3.04 -0.48 -1.38
CA LYS A 43 -4.38 -0.04 -0.92
C LYS A 43 -4.32 0.54 0.48
N HIS A 44 -5.27 1.42 0.80
CA HIS A 44 -5.54 1.83 2.18
C HIS A 44 -6.54 0.87 2.78
N CYS A 45 -6.22 0.32 3.95
CA CYS A 45 -7.12 -0.51 4.73
C CYS A 45 -7.82 0.34 5.77
N SER A 46 -9.12 0.60 5.58
CA SER A 46 -9.94 1.39 6.52
C SER A 46 -10.13 0.72 7.89
N ILE A 47 -9.97 -0.60 7.99
CA ILE A 47 -10.08 -1.36 9.25
C ILE A 47 -8.80 -1.21 10.09
N CYS A 48 -7.64 -1.14 9.45
CA CYS A 48 -6.33 -0.97 10.11
C CYS A 48 -5.82 0.49 10.08
N ASP A 49 -6.60 1.42 9.52
CA ASP A 49 -6.28 2.83 9.22
C ASP A 49 -4.85 3.06 8.68
N ARG A 50 -4.45 2.27 7.68
CA ARG A 50 -3.08 2.36 7.10
C ARG A 50 -3.01 1.94 5.64
N CYS A 51 -2.07 2.53 4.92
CA CYS A 51 -1.68 2.08 3.59
C CYS A 51 -0.78 0.84 3.66
N VAL A 52 -0.99 -0.10 2.75
CA VAL A 52 -0.29 -1.38 2.69
C VAL A 52 0.10 -1.66 1.24
N ALA A 53 1.37 -1.99 1.01
CA ALA A 53 1.88 -2.47 -0.27
C ALA A 53 1.40 -3.91 -0.52
N ARG A 54 1.27 -4.31 -1.79
CA ARG A 54 0.86 -5.66 -2.18
C ARG A 54 -0.44 -6.13 -1.49
N PHE A 55 -1.44 -5.26 -1.36
CA PHE A 55 -2.68 -5.66 -0.68
C PHE A 55 -3.48 -6.63 -1.54
N ASP A 56 -3.47 -7.91 -1.16
CA ASP A 56 -4.33 -8.95 -1.71
C ASP A 56 -5.68 -8.98 -0.95
N HIS A 57 -5.72 -9.55 0.26
CA HIS A 57 -6.94 -9.68 1.07
C HIS A 57 -6.74 -9.30 2.56
N HIS A 58 -7.84 -9.00 3.25
CA HIS A 58 -7.88 -8.68 4.69
C HIS A 58 -8.79 -9.68 5.43
N CYS A 59 -8.20 -10.71 6.03
CA CYS A 59 -8.93 -11.66 6.87
C CYS A 59 -9.08 -11.11 8.30
N GLY A 60 -10.29 -11.10 8.86
CA GLY A 60 -10.60 -10.47 10.15
C GLY A 60 -10.01 -11.14 11.41
N TRP A 61 -9.16 -12.15 11.27
CA TRP A 61 -8.55 -12.88 12.40
C TRP A 61 -7.02 -12.95 12.37
N MET A 62 -6.39 -12.68 11.22
CA MET A 62 -4.94 -12.60 11.10
C MET A 62 -4.57 -11.51 10.10
N VAL A 63 -3.62 -10.65 10.47
CA VAL A 63 -2.96 -9.70 9.56
C VAL A 63 -2.02 -10.46 8.62
N SER A 64 -2.61 -11.16 7.65
CA SER A 64 -1.92 -11.97 6.65
C SER A 64 -2.31 -11.50 5.26
N TYR A 65 -1.35 -10.82 4.61
CA TYR A 65 -1.38 -10.28 3.25
C TYR A 65 -0.26 -10.93 2.40
N LEU A 66 -0.28 -10.78 1.06
CA LEU A 66 0.67 -11.31 0.02
C LEU A 66 0.96 -10.34 -1.27
#